data_AF-A0A1S8CSQ1-F1
#
_entry.id   AF-A0A1S8CSQ1-F1
#
_cell.length_a   1.000
_cell.length_b   1.000
_cell.length_c   1.000
_cell.angle_alpha   90.00
_cell.angle_beta   90.00
_cell.angle_gamma   90.00
#
_symmetry.space_group_name_H-M   'P 1'
#
loop_
_entity.id
_entity.type
_entity.pdbx_description
1 polymer ?
#
loop_
_entity_poly.entity_id
_entity_poly.type
_entity_poly.pdbx_seq_one_letter_code
_entity_poly.pdbx_strand_id
1 'polypeptide(L)'
;MIWLALFYFVLISVVSALVFSGQWRNSLWHGIKSIIPQSRQYLKNYYGRRENLSLAPRANTIGNGWDQQQILVVLAGIFLLGSPVLWMATRDTAIPVMSDESADSVDPQIYALLEGEMLVPPPEVDAELIVAAEAIAIQAEQIAQQSSSIDIPVAAVHTTDLRFADRKWDRINPRYAQRLLLVFKIMKERYGYEMVLLEGYRSPQRQNMLAGKGAHVTKATGYRSYHQFGLAGDVAFLRNGKVVITEKDPWARQGYRYYGEVAESVGLTWGGRWKMMDLGHTEFRIKGILGNAAMAEKLIAESNQPLSALQ
;
A
#
# COMPACT_ATOMS: atom_id res chain seq x y z
N MET A 1 -9.15 -2.08 13.38
CA MET A 1 -10.07 -1.00 12.96
C MET A 1 -11.52 -1.47 12.87
N ILE A 2 -11.82 -2.60 12.22
CA ILE A 2 -13.21 -3.14 12.09
C ILE A 2 -13.87 -3.43 13.45
N TRP A 3 -13.13 -4.04 14.39
CA TRP A 3 -13.64 -4.35 15.74
C TRP A 3 -13.93 -3.10 16.59
N LEU A 4 -13.16 -2.03 16.42
CA LEU A 4 -13.41 -0.75 17.09
C LEU A 4 -14.66 -0.07 16.55
N ALA A 5 -14.90 -0.15 15.24
CA ALA A 5 -16.11 0.37 14.61
C ALA A 5 -17.37 -0.40 15.06
N LEU A 6 -17.28 -1.74 15.15
CA LEU A 6 -18.37 -2.57 15.66
C LEU A 6 -18.70 -2.28 17.13
N PHE A 7 -17.68 -2.14 17.98
CA PHE A 7 -17.88 -1.79 19.38
C PHE A 7 -18.56 -0.43 19.55
N TYR A 8 -18.11 0.58 18.78
CA TYR A 8 -18.69 1.92 18.81
C TYR A 8 -20.15 1.94 18.34
N PHE A 9 -20.48 1.16 17.30
CA PHE A 9 -21.84 1.01 16.80
C PHE A 9 -22.80 0.40 17.84
N VAL A 10 -22.37 -0.66 18.53
CA VAL A 10 -23.16 -1.30 19.58
C VAL A 10 -23.36 -0.34 20.75
N LEU A 11 -22.31 0.38 21.16
CA LEU A 11 -22.37 1.34 22.26
C LEU A 11 -23.39 2.45 21.97
N ILE A 12 -23.34 3.05 20.79
CA ILE A 12 -24.28 4.11 20.38
C ILE A 12 -25.71 3.56 20.31
N SER A 13 -25.90 2.37 19.75
CA SER A 13 -27.24 1.76 19.63
C SER A 13 -27.89 1.54 20.99
N VAL A 14 -27.11 1.09 21.99
CA VAL A 14 -27.59 0.91 23.37
C VAL A 14 -27.91 2.25 24.04
N VAL A 15 -27.03 3.25 23.90
CA VAL A 15 -27.25 4.59 24.46
C VAL A 15 -28.48 5.24 23.85
N SER A 16 -28.66 5.14 22.53
CA SER A 16 -29.86 5.62 21.85
C SER A 16 -31.12 4.90 22.33
N ALA A 17 -31.10 3.57 22.48
CA ALA A 17 -32.25 2.82 22.99
C ALA A 17 -32.67 3.29 24.40
N LEU A 18 -31.70 3.60 25.26
CA LEU A 18 -31.96 4.11 26.62
C LEU A 18 -32.44 5.56 26.65
N VAL A 19 -31.99 6.41 25.73
CA VAL A 19 -32.43 7.82 25.67
C VAL A 19 -33.83 7.94 25.08
N PHE A 20 -34.14 7.14 24.05
CA PHE A 20 -35.34 7.33 23.22
C PHE A 20 -36.52 6.41 23.57
N SER A 21 -36.35 5.40 24.44
CA SER A 21 -37.47 4.55 24.90
C SER A 21 -37.74 4.67 26.40
N GLY A 22 -38.89 5.26 26.75
CA GLY A 22 -39.36 5.35 28.13
C GLY A 22 -39.61 3.99 28.78
N GLN A 23 -39.98 2.97 28.00
CA GLN A 23 -40.22 1.61 28.49
C GLN A 23 -38.91 0.94 28.95
N TRP A 24 -37.83 1.08 28.18
CA TRP A 24 -36.52 0.54 28.54
C TRP A 24 -35.90 1.24 29.75
N ARG A 25 -36.08 2.56 29.87
CA ARG A 25 -35.69 3.31 31.08
C ARG A 25 -36.41 2.78 32.31
N ASN A 26 -37.71 2.53 32.23
CA ASN A 26 -38.49 2.03 33.36
C ASN A 26 -38.10 0.59 33.74
N SER A 27 -37.86 -0.29 32.75
CA SER A 27 -37.36 -1.65 32.99
C SER A 27 -35.97 -1.66 33.63
N LEU A 28 -35.05 -0.79 33.18
CA LEU A 28 -33.72 -0.63 33.77
C LEU A 28 -33.82 -0.10 35.21
N TRP A 29 -34.68 0.89 35.47
CA TRP A 29 -34.93 1.40 36.81
C TRP A 29 -35.59 0.37 37.74
N HIS A 30 -36.43 -0.52 37.21
CA HIS A 30 -36.98 -1.64 37.97
C HIS A 30 -35.92 -2.69 38.29
N GLY A 31 -35.05 -3.04 37.35
CA GLY A 31 -33.91 -3.93 37.58
C GLY A 31 -32.91 -3.39 38.61
N ILE A 32 -32.61 -2.08 38.56
CA ILE A 32 -31.76 -1.42 39.54
C ILE A 32 -32.43 -1.42 40.93
N LYS A 33 -33.73 -1.14 41.00
CA LYS A 33 -34.49 -1.17 42.26
C LYS A 33 -34.66 -2.56 42.85
N SER A 34 -34.66 -3.63 42.05
CA SER A 34 -34.70 -5.01 42.57
C SER A 34 -33.37 -5.49 43.17
N ILE A 35 -32.27 -4.79 42.87
CA ILE A 35 -30.93 -5.13 43.37
C ILE A 35 -30.59 -4.32 44.65
N ILE A 36 -31.28 -3.20 44.91
CA ILE A 36 -31.08 -2.38 46.11
C ILE A 36 -31.99 -2.88 47.24
N PRO A 37 -31.46 -3.42 48.36
CA PRO A 37 -32.29 -3.88 49.47
C PRO A 37 -33.12 -2.73 50.06
N GLN A 38 -34.39 -3.01 50.36
CA GLN A 38 -35.40 -2.08 50.84
C GLN A 38 -34.99 -1.37 52.15
N SER A 39 -34.39 -0.18 52.07
CA SER A 39 -34.14 0.69 53.23
C SER A 39 -35.09 1.91 53.26
N ARG A 40 -36.38 1.71 52.97
CA ARG A 40 -37.38 2.79 52.95
C ARG A 40 -38.26 2.77 54.20
N GLN A 41 -37.71 3.26 55.32
CA GLN A 41 -38.53 3.63 56.47
C GLN A 41 -38.37 5.09 56.93
N TYR A 42 -37.73 5.99 56.17
CA TYR A 42 -37.38 7.31 56.72
C TYR A 42 -37.72 8.57 55.91
N LEU A 43 -38.62 8.53 54.92
CA LEU A 43 -39.11 9.77 54.28
C LEU A 43 -40.63 9.74 54.03
N LYS A 44 -41.39 9.54 55.10
CA LYS A 44 -42.73 10.15 55.23
C LYS A 44 -42.53 11.54 55.86
N ASN A 45 -43.24 12.52 55.34
CA ASN A 45 -43.39 13.91 55.80
C ASN A 45 -42.49 14.93 55.09
N TYR A 46 -42.98 15.43 53.94
CA TYR A 46 -42.97 16.87 53.69
C TYR A 46 -44.11 17.23 52.73
N TYR A 47 -45.20 17.71 53.34
CA TYR A 47 -46.29 18.55 52.80
C TYR A 47 -47.26 17.98 51.76
N GLY A 48 -48.45 17.64 52.27
CA GLY A 48 -49.69 17.75 51.53
C GLY A 48 -50.25 19.17 51.48
N ARG A 49 -51.40 19.26 50.80
CA ARG A 49 -52.40 20.34 50.75
C ARG A 49 -52.25 21.34 49.59
N ARG A 50 -52.87 20.97 48.46
CA ARG A 50 -53.85 21.84 47.78
C ARG A 50 -54.81 21.00 46.92
N GLU A 51 -56.03 20.90 47.40
CA GLU A 51 -57.20 20.36 46.72
C GLU A 51 -57.81 21.41 45.77
N ASN A 52 -58.51 20.88 44.76
CA ASN A 52 -59.61 21.48 43.99
C ASN A 52 -59.25 22.47 42.87
N LEU A 53 -58.98 21.90 41.69
CA LEU A 53 -59.56 22.37 40.44
C LEU A 53 -59.87 21.16 39.56
N SER A 54 -61.13 20.75 39.60
CA SER A 54 -61.74 19.78 38.72
C SER A 54 -61.74 20.31 37.29
N LEU A 55 -60.80 19.83 36.47
CA LEU A 55 -60.96 19.80 35.03
C LEU A 55 -61.13 18.34 34.59
N ALA A 56 -62.26 18.11 33.94
CA ALA A 56 -62.76 16.80 33.51
C ALA A 56 -61.69 15.97 32.76
N PRO A 57 -61.74 14.63 32.86
CA PRO A 57 -60.89 13.76 32.06
C PRO A 57 -61.35 13.86 30.61
N ARG A 58 -60.60 14.59 29.79
CA ARG A 58 -60.81 14.56 28.35
C ARG A 58 -60.37 13.19 27.86
N ALA A 59 -61.33 12.44 27.31
CA ALA A 59 -61.16 11.12 26.75
C ALA A 59 -59.87 11.02 25.92
N ASN A 60 -59.05 10.02 26.22
CA ASN A 60 -58.00 9.55 25.32
C ASN A 60 -58.69 9.06 24.04
N THR A 61 -58.89 9.96 23.09
CA THR A 61 -59.02 9.58 21.70
C THR A 61 -57.78 8.80 21.34
N ILE A 62 -57.96 7.56 20.90
CA ILE A 62 -56.97 6.79 20.15
C ILE A 62 -56.77 7.54 18.83
N GLY A 63 -56.00 8.62 18.92
CA GLY A 63 -55.59 9.44 17.80
C GLY A 63 -54.29 8.85 17.28
N ASN A 64 -54.29 8.52 16.00
CA ASN A 64 -53.24 7.91 15.21
C ASN A 64 -51.99 8.83 15.12
N GLY A 65 -51.38 9.11 16.27
CA GLY A 65 -50.25 10.01 16.42
C GLY A 65 -48.98 9.28 16.05
N TRP A 66 -48.52 9.46 14.83
CA TRP A 66 -47.10 9.35 14.54
C TRP A 66 -46.37 10.28 15.49
N ASP A 67 -45.83 9.69 16.56
CA ASP A 67 -45.28 10.43 17.68
C ASP A 67 -44.09 11.25 17.17
N GLN A 68 -43.91 12.49 17.62
CA GLN A 68 -42.77 13.34 17.17
C GLN A 68 -41.43 12.62 17.34
N GLN A 69 -41.37 11.70 18.31
CA GLN A 69 -40.23 10.82 18.56
C GLN A 69 -39.98 9.80 17.44
N GLN A 70 -41.03 9.25 16.82
CA GLN A 70 -40.91 8.33 15.68
C GLN A 70 -40.42 9.04 14.42
N ILE A 71 -40.85 10.30 14.19
CA ILE A 71 -40.36 11.13 13.08
C ILE A 71 -38.85 11.41 13.24
N LEU A 72 -38.40 11.71 14.46
CA LEU A 72 -36.97 11.94 14.74
C LEU A 72 -36.12 10.67 14.56
N VAL A 73 -36.66 9.50 14.89
CA VAL A 73 -35.97 8.21 14.66
C VAL A 73 -35.82 7.92 13.17
N VAL A 74 -36.85 8.18 12.36
CA VAL A 74 -36.79 8.02 10.90
C VAL A 74 -35.78 9.00 10.29
N LEU A 75 -35.78 10.28 10.73
CA LEU A 75 -34.80 11.27 10.27
C LEU A 75 -33.35 10.90 10.65
N ALA A 76 -33.14 10.40 11.86
CA ALA A 76 -31.82 9.92 12.29
C ALA A 76 -31.35 8.71 11.47
N GLY A 77 -32.26 7.77 11.16
CA GLY A 77 -31.99 6.62 10.29
C GLY A 77 -31.63 7.03 8.86
N ILE A 78 -32.34 8.02 8.31
CA ILE A 78 -32.04 8.59 6.98
C ILE A 78 -30.67 9.26 6.98
N PHE A 79 -30.27 9.98 8.03
CA PHE A 79 -28.93 10.57 8.09
C PHE A 79 -27.82 9.53 8.27
N LEU A 80 -28.04 8.50 9.10
CA LEU A 80 -27.08 7.42 9.33
C LEU A 80 -26.84 6.56 8.09
N LEU A 81 -27.90 6.22 7.35
CA LEU A 81 -27.82 5.37 6.16
C LEU A 81 -27.66 6.17 4.86
N GLY A 82 -28.11 7.42 4.84
CA GLY A 82 -27.99 8.32 3.70
C GLY A 82 -26.60 8.93 3.59
N SER A 83 -25.89 9.19 4.70
CA SER A 83 -24.55 9.80 4.62
C SER A 83 -23.51 8.94 3.87
N PRO A 84 -23.46 7.59 4.00
CA PRO A 84 -22.52 6.78 3.22
C PRO A 84 -22.89 6.71 1.74
N VAL A 85 -24.18 6.74 1.41
CA VAL A 85 -24.71 6.71 0.04
C VAL A 85 -24.52 8.05 -0.66
N LEU A 86 -24.81 9.15 0.04
CA LEU A 86 -24.53 10.51 -0.44
C LEU A 86 -23.03 10.72 -0.58
N TRP A 87 -22.23 10.25 0.38
CA TRP A 87 -20.77 10.23 0.25
C TRP A 87 -20.36 9.39 -0.97
N MET A 88 -21.02 8.26 -1.28
CA MET A 88 -20.77 7.43 -2.48
C MET A 88 -21.17 8.07 -3.80
N ALA A 89 -22.26 8.83 -3.81
CA ALA A 89 -22.76 9.53 -5.00
C ALA A 89 -22.00 10.84 -5.27
N THR A 90 -21.41 11.44 -4.23
CA THR A 90 -20.62 12.69 -4.33
C THR A 90 -19.12 12.45 -4.39
N ARG A 91 -18.64 11.24 -4.09
CA ARG A 91 -17.26 10.90 -4.47
C ARG A 91 -17.22 10.67 -5.97
N ASP A 92 -16.39 11.48 -6.60
CA ASP A 92 -16.07 11.39 -8.02
C ASP A 92 -15.69 9.94 -8.35
N THR A 93 -16.60 9.24 -9.02
CA THR A 93 -16.30 7.99 -9.74
C THR A 93 -15.73 8.30 -11.13
N ALA A 94 -15.46 9.57 -11.41
CA ALA A 94 -14.59 9.95 -12.51
C ALA A 94 -13.23 9.28 -12.26
N ILE A 95 -12.89 8.34 -13.14
CA ILE A 95 -11.50 7.93 -13.34
C ILE A 95 -10.73 9.25 -13.48
N PRO A 96 -9.82 9.59 -12.55
CA PRO A 96 -9.05 10.80 -12.71
C PRO A 96 -8.31 10.64 -14.02
N VAL A 97 -8.62 11.50 -15.00
CA VAL A 97 -7.68 11.75 -16.09
C VAL A 97 -6.43 12.24 -15.39
N MET A 98 -5.45 11.35 -15.30
CA MET A 98 -4.18 11.57 -14.60
C MET A 98 -3.56 12.87 -15.13
N SER A 99 -3.40 13.87 -14.26
CA SER A 99 -2.35 14.84 -14.42
C SER A 99 -1.06 14.22 -13.90
N ASP A 100 -0.02 14.20 -14.75
CA ASP A 100 1.34 13.73 -14.47
C ASP A 100 2.09 14.56 -13.39
N GLU A 101 1.41 15.50 -12.71
CA GLU A 101 2.00 16.51 -11.80
C GLU A 101 2.92 15.95 -10.70
N SER A 102 2.63 14.77 -10.15
CA SER A 102 3.49 14.20 -9.09
C SER A 102 4.78 13.58 -9.61
N ALA A 103 4.78 13.07 -10.85
CA ALA A 103 5.98 12.52 -11.48
C ALA A 103 6.83 13.66 -12.08
N ASP A 104 6.16 14.62 -12.72
CA ASP A 104 6.78 15.78 -13.38
C ASP A 104 7.41 16.78 -12.39
N SER A 105 6.99 16.84 -11.13
CA SER A 105 7.62 17.73 -10.13
C SER A 105 8.93 17.20 -9.57
N VAL A 106 9.13 15.87 -9.54
CA VAL A 106 10.38 15.25 -9.07
C VAL A 106 11.46 15.29 -10.15
N ASP A 107 11.05 15.21 -11.42
CA ASP A 107 11.95 15.26 -12.58
C ASP A 107 12.90 16.48 -12.52
N PRO A 108 12.44 17.75 -12.43
CA PRO A 108 13.28 18.94 -12.34
C PRO A 108 14.29 18.92 -11.19
N GLN A 109 13.94 18.33 -10.04
CA GLN A 109 14.84 18.25 -8.89
C GLN A 109 15.99 17.28 -9.15
N ILE A 110 15.72 16.13 -9.76
CA ILE A 110 16.76 15.17 -10.13
C ILE A 110 17.72 15.81 -11.15
N TYR A 111 17.22 16.53 -12.15
CA TYR A 111 18.09 17.20 -13.12
C TYR A 111 18.87 18.36 -12.52
N ALA A 112 18.29 19.11 -11.58
CA ALA A 112 19.01 20.13 -10.83
C ALA A 112 20.14 19.52 -9.99
N LEU A 113 19.92 18.36 -9.38
CA LEU A 113 20.96 17.60 -8.65
C LEU A 113 22.07 17.10 -9.57
N LEU A 114 21.76 16.82 -10.83
CA LEU A 114 22.73 16.44 -11.85
C LEU A 114 23.38 17.67 -12.51
N GLU A 115 23.07 18.90 -12.10
CA GLU A 115 23.55 20.15 -12.71
C GLU A 115 23.27 20.23 -14.23
N GLY A 116 22.25 19.52 -14.70
CA GLY A 116 21.94 19.37 -16.13
C GLY A 116 22.82 18.36 -16.88
N GLU A 117 23.75 17.67 -16.21
CA GLU A 117 24.51 16.56 -16.79
C GLU A 117 23.65 15.30 -16.92
N MET A 118 23.70 14.66 -18.08
CA MET A 118 23.06 13.36 -18.29
C MET A 118 24.04 12.26 -17.91
N LEU A 119 23.65 11.40 -16.96
CA LEU A 119 24.47 10.27 -16.58
C LEU A 119 24.45 9.22 -17.71
N VAL A 120 25.64 8.67 -17.98
CA VAL A 120 25.83 7.61 -18.98
C VAL A 120 25.80 6.26 -18.26
N PRO A 121 25.09 5.25 -18.80
CA PRO A 121 25.12 3.91 -18.27
C PRO A 121 26.55 3.33 -18.15
N PRO A 122 26.86 2.61 -17.06
CA PRO A 122 28.11 1.88 -16.99
C PRO A 122 28.15 0.77 -18.06
N PRO A 123 29.34 0.34 -18.48
CA PRO A 123 29.47 -0.79 -19.39
C PRO A 123 28.84 -2.06 -18.81
N GLU A 124 28.26 -2.88 -19.69
CA GLU A 124 27.63 -4.14 -19.30
C GLU A 124 28.65 -5.10 -18.68
N VAL A 125 28.26 -5.76 -17.61
CA VAL A 125 29.06 -6.81 -16.97
C VAL A 125 28.88 -8.11 -17.75
N ASP A 126 29.96 -8.89 -17.84
CA ASP A 126 29.95 -10.21 -18.48
C ASP A 126 28.82 -11.09 -17.93
N ALA A 127 28.01 -11.62 -18.85
CA ALA A 127 26.89 -12.49 -18.52
C ALA A 127 27.35 -13.75 -17.75
N GLU A 128 28.57 -14.25 -18.00
CA GLU A 128 29.12 -15.41 -17.28
C GLU A 128 29.28 -15.13 -15.78
N LEU A 129 29.70 -13.91 -15.41
CA LEU A 129 29.85 -13.52 -14.01
C LEU A 129 28.50 -13.47 -13.29
N ILE A 130 27.45 -13.02 -13.98
CA ILE A 130 26.09 -12.96 -13.44
C ILE A 130 25.52 -14.38 -13.28
N VAL A 131 25.71 -15.26 -14.26
CA VAL A 131 25.25 -16.66 -14.18
C VAL A 131 25.99 -17.41 -13.07
N ALA A 132 27.30 -17.17 -12.90
CA ALA A 132 28.07 -17.73 -11.80
C ALA A 132 27.54 -17.23 -10.43
N ALA A 133 27.23 -15.95 -10.32
CA ALA A 133 26.67 -15.36 -9.11
C ALA A 133 25.26 -15.91 -8.79
N GLU A 134 24.42 -16.13 -9.80
CA GLU A 134 23.11 -16.77 -9.66
C GLU A 134 23.25 -18.19 -9.11
N ALA A 135 24.19 -18.98 -9.64
CA ALA A 135 24.45 -20.34 -9.16
C ALA A 135 24.92 -20.35 -7.69
N ILE A 136 25.80 -19.43 -7.30
CA ILE A 136 26.25 -19.27 -5.92
C ILE A 136 25.07 -18.90 -5.00
N ALA A 137 24.19 -18.00 -5.45
CA ALA A 137 23.03 -17.57 -4.69
C ALA A 137 22.03 -18.73 -4.46
N ILE A 138 21.77 -19.53 -5.50
CA ILE A 138 20.93 -20.74 -5.40
C ILE A 138 21.53 -21.74 -4.40
N GLN A 139 22.84 -21.97 -4.46
CA GLN A 139 23.51 -22.88 -3.53
C GLN A 139 23.42 -22.39 -2.08
N ALA A 140 23.61 -21.09 -1.85
CA ALA A 140 23.47 -20.49 -0.52
C ALA A 140 22.06 -20.65 0.05
N GLU A 141 21.03 -20.50 -0.78
CA GLU A 141 19.64 -20.70 -0.41
C GLU A 141 19.34 -22.16 -0.05
N GLN A 142 19.86 -23.13 -0.83
CA GLN A 142 19.71 -24.56 -0.52
C GLN A 142 20.35 -24.93 0.82
N ILE A 143 21.53 -24.39 1.12
CA ILE A 143 22.21 -24.60 2.41
C ILE A 143 21.39 -24.01 3.57
N ALA A 144 20.84 -22.80 3.39
CA ALA A 144 20.02 -22.15 4.40
C ALA A 144 18.75 -22.98 4.71
N GLN A 145 18.06 -23.46 3.67
CA GLN A 145 16.85 -24.28 3.83
C GLN A 145 17.13 -25.64 4.51
N GLN A 146 18.32 -26.22 4.30
CA GLN A 146 18.73 -27.44 5.01
C GLN A 146 19.04 -27.22 6.49
N SER A 147 19.36 -26.00 6.90
CA SER A 147 19.77 -25.67 8.27
C SER A 147 18.67 -24.99 9.10
N SER A 148 17.58 -24.53 8.48
CA SER A 148 16.43 -23.93 9.17
C SER A 148 15.27 -24.93 9.31
N SER A 149 15.06 -25.48 10.51
CA SER A 149 13.86 -26.23 10.91
C SER A 149 12.70 -25.34 11.40
N ILE A 150 12.75 -24.03 11.12
CA ILE A 150 11.81 -23.02 11.61
C ILE A 150 11.27 -22.23 10.42
N ASP A 151 9.94 -22.14 10.32
CA ASP A 151 9.15 -21.40 9.32
C ASP A 151 9.36 -19.88 9.40
N ILE A 152 10.58 -19.40 9.14
CA ILE A 152 10.80 -18.00 8.80
C ILE A 152 10.75 -17.92 7.27
N PRO A 153 9.97 -16.99 6.68
CA PRO A 153 10.02 -16.77 5.23
C PRO A 153 11.44 -16.33 4.88
N VAL A 154 12.22 -17.28 4.36
CA VAL A 154 13.54 -17.02 3.82
C VAL A 154 13.32 -15.98 2.71
N ALA A 155 13.92 -14.80 2.85
CA ALA A 155 13.88 -13.77 1.82
C ALA A 155 14.32 -14.45 0.52
N ALA A 156 13.35 -14.62 -0.39
CA ALA A 156 13.55 -15.40 -1.58
C ALA A 156 14.52 -14.60 -2.46
N VAL A 157 15.68 -15.18 -2.72
CA VAL A 157 16.49 -14.78 -3.86
C VAL A 157 15.61 -14.99 -5.09
N HIS A 158 14.93 -13.92 -5.53
CA HIS A 158 14.12 -13.90 -6.73
C HIS A 158 15.05 -13.69 -7.94
N THR A 159 15.95 -14.64 -8.15
CA THR A 159 16.71 -14.70 -9.40
C THR A 159 16.01 -15.73 -10.26
N THR A 160 15.00 -15.29 -11.00
CA THR A 160 14.45 -16.17 -12.03
C THR A 160 15.27 -16.04 -13.30
N ASP A 161 16.10 -17.06 -13.55
CA ASP A 161 16.79 -17.35 -14.81
C ASP A 161 17.35 -16.09 -15.48
N LEU A 162 18.41 -15.56 -14.86
CA LEU A 162 19.08 -14.35 -15.34
C LEU A 162 19.72 -14.57 -16.71
N ARG A 163 19.90 -15.81 -17.18
CA ARG A 163 20.46 -16.11 -18.51
C ARG A 163 19.72 -15.39 -19.63
N PHE A 164 18.40 -15.24 -19.51
CA PHE A 164 17.54 -14.59 -20.50
C PHE A 164 17.07 -13.19 -20.10
N ALA A 165 17.68 -12.59 -19.07
CA ALA A 165 17.36 -11.23 -18.66
C ALA A 165 17.93 -10.20 -19.65
N ASP A 166 17.15 -9.16 -19.95
CA ASP A 166 17.60 -8.02 -20.77
C ASP A 166 18.33 -7.02 -19.88
N ARG A 167 19.61 -6.80 -20.16
CA ARG A 167 20.50 -5.92 -19.38
C ARG A 167 20.81 -4.62 -20.09
N LYS A 168 20.17 -4.40 -21.23
CA LYS A 168 20.41 -3.21 -22.05
C LYS A 168 19.62 -2.04 -21.49
N TRP A 169 20.25 -0.88 -21.58
CA TRP A 169 19.66 0.39 -21.16
C TRP A 169 18.75 1.01 -22.23
N ASP A 170 18.77 0.49 -23.46
CA ASP A 170 18.02 0.99 -24.63
C ASP A 170 16.50 0.79 -24.55
N ARG A 171 16.03 0.02 -23.56
CA ARG A 171 14.61 -0.24 -23.25
C ARG A 171 14.23 0.17 -21.83
N ILE A 172 15.05 1.01 -21.22
CA ILE A 172 14.79 1.62 -19.93
C ILE A 172 14.36 3.07 -20.19
N ASN A 173 13.17 3.44 -19.70
CA ASN A 173 12.64 4.77 -19.90
C ASN A 173 13.62 5.81 -19.32
N PRO A 174 13.91 6.93 -20.00
CA PRO A 174 15.00 7.80 -19.60
C PRO A 174 14.79 8.44 -18.22
N ARG A 175 13.54 8.68 -17.83
CA ARG A 175 13.20 9.22 -16.49
C ARG A 175 13.57 8.25 -15.37
N TYR A 176 13.39 6.94 -15.59
CA TYR A 176 13.81 5.91 -14.64
C TYR A 176 15.32 5.67 -14.72
N ALA A 177 15.89 5.62 -15.93
CA ALA A 177 17.31 5.41 -16.15
C ALA A 177 18.17 6.46 -15.42
N GLN A 178 17.85 7.75 -15.55
CA GLN A 178 18.62 8.82 -14.89
C GLN A 178 18.57 8.72 -13.36
N ARG A 179 17.41 8.37 -12.78
CA ARG A 179 17.31 8.11 -11.34
C ARG A 179 18.16 6.93 -10.91
N LEU A 180 18.08 5.81 -11.64
CA LEU A 180 18.85 4.62 -11.32
C LEU A 180 20.37 4.89 -11.43
N LEU A 181 20.79 5.65 -12.42
CA LEU A 181 22.19 6.07 -12.58
C LEU A 181 22.65 7.00 -11.45
N LEU A 182 21.77 7.90 -10.98
CA LEU A 182 22.07 8.72 -9.80
C LEU A 182 22.22 7.84 -8.55
N VAL A 183 21.39 6.81 -8.39
CA VAL A 183 21.57 5.81 -7.33
C VAL A 183 22.92 5.12 -7.46
N PHE A 184 23.33 4.71 -8.67
CA PHE A 184 24.62 4.06 -8.90
C PHE A 184 25.79 4.97 -8.51
N LYS A 185 25.71 6.25 -8.90
CA LYS A 185 26.71 7.26 -8.54
C LYS A 185 26.82 7.42 -7.02
N ILE A 186 25.69 7.63 -6.33
CA ILE A 186 25.66 7.79 -4.87
C ILE A 186 26.18 6.53 -4.15
N MET A 187 25.76 5.34 -4.60
CA MET A 187 26.19 4.07 -4.01
C MET A 187 27.70 3.87 -4.10
N LYS A 188 28.29 4.20 -5.25
CA LYS A 188 29.73 4.15 -5.45
C LYS A 188 30.47 5.19 -4.61
N GLU A 189 30.05 6.45 -4.69
CA GLU A 189 30.76 7.58 -4.07
C GLU A 189 30.65 7.59 -2.53
N ARG A 190 29.48 7.25 -1.98
CA ARG A 190 29.22 7.32 -0.54
C ARG A 190 29.52 6.02 0.20
N TYR A 191 29.25 4.88 -0.44
CA TYR A 191 29.29 3.59 0.24
C TYR A 191 30.31 2.61 -0.36
N GLY A 192 30.95 2.95 -1.49
CA GLY A 192 31.92 2.08 -2.15
C GLY A 192 31.30 0.83 -2.78
N TYR A 193 30.00 0.85 -3.08
CA TYR A 193 29.31 -0.25 -3.75
C TYR A 193 29.23 0.02 -5.25
N GLU A 194 29.97 -0.77 -6.02
CA GLU A 194 29.80 -0.82 -7.47
C GLU A 194 28.54 -1.62 -7.80
N MET A 195 27.68 -1.06 -8.65
CA MET A 195 26.36 -1.60 -8.97
C MET A 195 26.37 -2.26 -10.35
N VAL A 196 25.54 -3.31 -10.50
CA VAL A 196 25.35 -4.05 -11.76
C VAL A 196 23.87 -4.17 -12.04
N LEU A 197 23.46 -3.86 -13.27
CA LEU A 197 22.10 -4.11 -13.74
C LEU A 197 21.94 -5.61 -14.09
N LEU A 198 21.02 -6.29 -13.41
CA LEU A 198 20.69 -7.69 -13.66
C LEU A 198 19.58 -7.84 -14.70
N GLU A 199 18.54 -7.01 -14.62
CA GLU A 199 17.45 -6.97 -15.58
C GLU A 199 16.80 -5.57 -15.60
N GLY A 200 16.72 -4.95 -16.78
CA GLY A 200 15.95 -3.72 -17.00
C GLY A 200 14.59 -4.03 -17.61
N TYR A 201 14.59 -4.33 -18.91
CA TYR A 201 13.37 -4.67 -19.64
C TYR A 201 12.98 -6.15 -19.50
N ARG A 202 11.69 -6.43 -19.34
CA ARG A 202 11.14 -7.79 -19.35
C ARG A 202 9.96 -7.87 -20.30
N SER A 203 10.01 -8.77 -21.28
CA SER A 203 8.90 -8.91 -22.22
C SER A 203 7.63 -9.48 -21.55
N PRO A 204 6.43 -9.15 -22.03
CA PRO A 204 5.18 -9.77 -21.55
C PRO A 204 5.14 -11.29 -21.65
N GLN A 205 5.76 -11.85 -22.69
CA GLN A 205 5.88 -13.28 -22.90
C GLN A 205 6.76 -13.90 -21.80
N ARG A 206 7.93 -13.30 -21.51
CA ARG A 206 8.80 -13.74 -20.41
C ARG A 206 8.08 -13.61 -19.06
N GLN A 207 7.39 -12.50 -18.81
CA GLN A 207 6.62 -12.30 -17.58
C GLN A 207 5.55 -13.40 -17.38
N ASN A 208 4.82 -13.77 -18.43
CA ASN A 208 3.84 -14.86 -18.37
C ASN A 208 4.50 -16.21 -18.11
N MET A 209 5.66 -16.48 -18.71
CA MET A 209 6.45 -17.68 -18.42
C MET A 209 6.88 -17.73 -16.94
N LEU A 210 7.33 -16.60 -16.38
CA LEU A 210 7.69 -16.51 -14.96
C LEU A 210 6.49 -16.70 -14.05
N ALA A 211 5.34 -16.12 -14.38
CA ALA A 211 4.09 -16.31 -13.63
C ALA A 211 3.69 -17.80 -13.62
N GLY A 212 3.92 -18.51 -14.72
CA GLY A 212 3.70 -19.96 -14.82
C GLY A 212 4.59 -20.81 -13.89
N LYS A 213 5.74 -20.29 -13.44
CA LYS A 213 6.61 -20.98 -12.46
C LYS A 213 6.07 -20.91 -11.02
N GLY A 214 5.06 -20.07 -10.76
CA GLY A 214 4.33 -19.99 -9.49
C GLY A 214 4.52 -18.68 -8.72
N ALA A 215 3.64 -18.46 -7.75
CA ALA A 215 3.54 -17.17 -7.01
C ALA A 215 4.73 -16.85 -6.10
N HIS A 216 5.61 -17.82 -5.85
CA HIS A 216 6.88 -17.62 -5.13
C HIS A 216 7.93 -16.91 -6.01
N VAL A 217 7.79 -17.03 -7.33
CA VAL A 217 8.46 -16.18 -8.30
C VAL A 217 7.67 -14.89 -8.36
N THR A 218 6.70 -14.75 -9.26
CA THR A 218 5.99 -13.50 -9.45
C THR A 218 4.50 -13.71 -9.38
N LYS A 219 3.80 -12.70 -8.87
CA LYS A 219 2.33 -12.63 -8.90
C LYS A 219 1.82 -11.83 -10.10
N ALA A 220 2.72 -11.17 -10.84
CA ALA A 220 2.37 -10.33 -11.97
C ALA A 220 2.34 -11.15 -13.27
N THR A 221 1.28 -10.97 -14.05
CA THR A 221 1.18 -11.47 -15.43
C THR A 221 1.63 -10.38 -16.42
N GLY A 222 1.49 -10.64 -17.73
CA GLY A 222 1.76 -9.68 -18.80
C GLY A 222 1.17 -8.28 -18.54
N TYR A 223 1.97 -7.25 -18.77
CA TYR A 223 1.70 -5.83 -18.52
C TYR A 223 1.36 -5.45 -17.06
N ARG A 224 1.59 -6.34 -16.08
CA ARG A 224 1.36 -6.07 -14.65
C ARG A 224 2.65 -5.89 -13.84
N SER A 225 3.80 -5.75 -14.51
CA SER A 225 5.10 -5.41 -13.94
C SER A 225 5.70 -4.20 -14.64
N TYR A 226 6.35 -3.29 -13.89
CA TYR A 226 6.97 -2.08 -14.44
C TYR A 226 8.19 -2.36 -15.35
N HIS A 227 8.82 -3.53 -15.27
CA HIS A 227 9.88 -3.93 -16.22
C HIS A 227 9.39 -3.92 -17.68
N GLN A 228 8.09 -4.12 -17.88
CA GLN A 228 7.47 -4.21 -19.20
C GLN A 228 7.24 -2.82 -19.80
N PHE A 229 7.33 -1.78 -18.97
CA PHE A 229 7.17 -0.37 -19.32
C PHE A 229 8.53 0.37 -19.30
N GLY A 230 9.65 -0.34 -19.06
CA GLY A 230 10.97 0.27 -18.92
C GLY A 230 11.14 1.09 -17.64
N LEU A 231 10.30 0.86 -16.64
CA LEU A 231 10.21 1.66 -15.42
C LEU A 231 10.64 0.89 -14.17
N ALA A 232 11.29 -0.26 -14.33
CA ALA A 232 11.86 -1.03 -13.22
C ALA A 232 13.18 -1.67 -13.60
N GLY A 233 13.91 -2.07 -12.58
CA GLY A 233 15.26 -2.62 -12.71
C GLY A 233 15.64 -3.43 -11.49
N ASP A 234 16.22 -4.59 -11.77
CA ASP A 234 16.80 -5.48 -10.77
C ASP A 234 18.32 -5.29 -10.80
N VAL A 235 18.93 -5.09 -9.63
CA VAL A 235 20.37 -4.79 -9.53
C VAL A 235 21.07 -5.67 -8.50
N ALA A 236 22.38 -5.76 -8.63
CA ALA A 236 23.28 -6.41 -7.68
C ALA A 236 24.56 -5.59 -7.52
N PHE A 237 25.53 -6.13 -6.79
CA PHE A 237 26.79 -5.47 -6.51
C PHE A 237 27.97 -6.19 -7.16
N LEU A 238 28.97 -5.44 -7.61
CA LEU A 238 30.27 -5.95 -8.02
C LEU A 238 31.25 -5.82 -6.85
N ARG A 239 31.94 -6.92 -6.52
CA ARG A 239 32.99 -6.95 -5.50
C ARG A 239 34.14 -7.80 -5.98
N ASN A 240 35.33 -7.21 -6.08
CA ASN A 240 36.56 -7.90 -6.51
C ASN A 240 36.37 -8.64 -7.85
N GLY A 241 35.70 -8.00 -8.82
CA GLY A 241 35.41 -8.58 -10.14
C GLY A 241 34.35 -9.69 -10.15
N LYS A 242 33.65 -9.93 -9.03
CA LYS A 242 32.56 -10.91 -8.94
C LYS A 242 31.24 -10.22 -8.64
N VAL A 243 30.18 -10.65 -9.31
CA VAL A 243 28.83 -10.20 -8.99
C VAL A 243 28.37 -10.92 -7.71
N VAL A 244 27.80 -10.17 -6.77
CA VAL A 244 27.26 -10.69 -5.51
C VAL A 244 25.78 -10.30 -5.45
N ILE A 245 24.92 -11.31 -5.56
CA ILE A 245 23.46 -11.11 -5.68
C ILE A 245 22.75 -11.37 -4.34
N THR A 246 23.15 -12.39 -3.58
CA THR A 246 22.40 -12.84 -2.42
C THR A 246 22.67 -12.00 -1.16
N GLU A 247 21.60 -11.62 -0.47
CA GLU A 247 21.62 -10.99 0.86
C GLU A 247 22.01 -11.97 1.99
N LYS A 248 22.21 -13.25 1.68
CA LYS A 248 22.86 -14.18 2.60
C LYS A 248 24.33 -13.79 2.84
N ASP A 249 24.95 -13.10 1.89
CA ASP A 249 26.21 -12.39 2.13
C ASP A 249 25.92 -11.12 2.97
N PRO A 250 26.48 -10.99 4.20
CA PRO A 250 26.27 -9.82 5.06
C PRO A 250 26.64 -8.49 4.41
N TRP A 251 27.66 -8.48 3.55
CA TRP A 251 28.10 -7.28 2.83
C TRP A 251 27.08 -6.88 1.76
N ALA A 252 26.54 -7.83 1.00
CA ALA A 252 25.51 -7.55 0.00
C ALA A 252 24.20 -7.12 0.66
N ARG A 253 23.81 -7.76 1.77
CA ARG A 253 22.65 -7.35 2.57
C ARG A 253 22.73 -5.90 3.04
N GLN A 254 23.90 -5.47 3.52
CA GLN A 254 24.10 -4.08 3.90
C GLN A 254 24.06 -3.16 2.68
N GLY A 255 24.63 -3.59 1.55
CA GLY A 255 24.53 -2.90 0.27
C GLY A 255 23.08 -2.65 -0.14
N TYR A 256 22.21 -3.68 -0.06
CA TYR A 256 20.80 -3.54 -0.42
C TYR A 256 20.03 -2.59 0.50
N ARG A 257 20.41 -2.49 1.78
CA ARG A 257 19.82 -1.50 2.69
C ARG A 257 20.15 -0.08 2.25
N TYR A 258 21.43 0.20 1.97
CA TYR A 258 21.85 1.51 1.45
C TYR A 258 21.21 1.81 0.09
N TYR A 259 21.19 0.81 -0.81
CA TYR A 259 20.54 0.92 -2.12
C TYR A 259 19.07 1.33 -1.99
N GLY A 260 18.32 0.66 -1.12
CA GLY A 260 16.91 0.97 -0.89
C GLY A 260 16.68 2.39 -0.39
N GLU A 261 17.45 2.84 0.60
CA GLU A 261 17.36 4.20 1.15
C GLU A 261 17.71 5.26 0.09
N VAL A 262 18.75 5.01 -0.71
CA VAL A 262 19.15 5.92 -1.80
C VAL A 262 18.10 5.94 -2.91
N ALA A 263 17.57 4.79 -3.32
CA ALA A 263 16.53 4.69 -4.33
C ALA A 263 15.26 5.45 -3.92
N GLU A 264 14.81 5.29 -2.68
CA GLU A 264 13.67 6.03 -2.13
C GLU A 264 13.93 7.54 -2.12
N SER A 265 15.16 7.98 -1.82
CA SER A 265 15.53 9.41 -1.80
C SER A 265 15.45 10.11 -3.16
N VAL A 266 15.52 9.35 -4.27
CA VAL A 266 15.39 9.87 -5.64
C VAL A 266 14.02 9.59 -6.27
N GLY A 267 13.04 9.23 -5.43
CA GLY A 267 11.64 9.04 -5.83
C GLY A 267 11.32 7.68 -6.44
N LEU A 268 12.20 6.68 -6.31
CA LEU A 268 11.90 5.31 -6.70
C LEU A 268 11.20 4.57 -5.57
N THR A 269 10.38 3.58 -5.92
CA THR A 269 9.88 2.60 -4.95
C THR A 269 10.83 1.43 -4.89
N TRP A 270 11.23 1.03 -3.68
CA TRP A 270 12.12 -0.10 -3.44
C TRP A 270 11.36 -1.38 -3.05
N GLY A 271 11.69 -2.50 -3.69
CA GLY A 271 11.08 -3.81 -3.45
C GLY A 271 11.38 -4.42 -2.08
N GLY A 272 12.43 -3.95 -1.40
CA GLY A 272 12.76 -4.39 -0.04
C GLY A 272 11.76 -4.00 1.03
N ARG A 273 10.86 -3.03 0.74
CA ARG A 273 9.71 -2.70 1.61
C ARG A 273 8.56 -3.69 1.49
N TRP A 274 8.56 -4.57 0.49
CA TRP A 274 7.46 -5.48 0.25
C TRP A 274 7.51 -6.68 1.19
N LYS A 275 6.37 -7.35 1.38
CA LYS A 275 6.28 -8.56 2.21
C LYS A 275 7.23 -9.67 1.74
N MET A 276 7.49 -9.76 0.43
CA MET A 276 8.41 -10.74 -0.17
C MET A 276 9.87 -10.28 -0.20
N MET A 277 10.16 -9.01 0.17
CA MET A 277 11.50 -8.42 0.26
C MET A 277 12.34 -8.60 -1.01
N ASP A 278 11.91 -7.99 -2.11
CA ASP A 278 12.67 -8.00 -3.35
C ASP A 278 13.77 -6.93 -3.33
N LEU A 279 14.90 -7.27 -2.71
CA LEU A 279 15.91 -6.29 -2.30
C LEU A 279 16.68 -5.64 -3.46
N GLY A 280 16.82 -6.34 -4.59
CA GLY A 280 17.47 -5.81 -5.79
C GLY A 280 16.55 -4.94 -6.64
N HIS A 281 15.25 -4.97 -6.38
CA HIS A 281 14.26 -4.36 -7.25
C HIS A 281 13.97 -2.90 -6.91
N THR A 282 13.92 -2.04 -7.94
CA THR A 282 13.29 -0.71 -7.85
C THR A 282 12.34 -0.47 -9.02
N GLU A 283 11.31 0.33 -8.78
CA GLU A 283 10.35 0.75 -9.80
C GLU A 283 9.99 2.25 -9.68
N PHE A 284 9.86 2.92 -10.82
CA PHE A 284 9.30 4.26 -10.92
C PHE A 284 7.79 4.17 -11.20
N ARG A 285 6.99 4.52 -10.20
CA ARG A 285 5.54 4.31 -10.23
C ARG A 285 4.81 5.44 -10.94
N ILE A 286 4.28 5.13 -12.11
CA ILE A 286 3.25 5.93 -12.77
C ILE A 286 1.90 5.26 -12.50
N LYS A 287 0.95 6.01 -11.93
CA LYS A 287 -0.38 5.47 -11.62
C LYS A 287 -1.09 5.06 -12.92
N GLY A 288 -2.02 4.10 -12.84
CA GLY A 288 -2.92 3.79 -13.97
C GLY A 288 -2.32 3.08 -15.19
N ILE A 289 -1.00 2.90 -15.30
CA ILE A 289 -0.39 2.29 -16.51
C ILE A 289 -0.43 0.76 -16.54
N LEU A 290 -0.45 0.11 -15.37
CA LEU A 290 -0.39 -1.36 -15.29
C LEU A 290 -1.63 -2.01 -15.89
N GLY A 291 -1.42 -2.92 -16.84
CA GLY A 291 -2.43 -3.58 -17.65
C GLY A 291 -2.67 -2.93 -19.01
N ASN A 292 -2.02 -1.80 -19.31
CA ASN A 292 -2.15 -1.10 -20.59
C ASN A 292 -0.97 -1.40 -21.52
N ALA A 293 -1.19 -2.28 -22.51
CA ALA A 293 -0.17 -2.67 -23.48
C ALA A 293 0.29 -1.51 -24.37
N ALA A 294 -0.63 -0.65 -24.82
CA ALA A 294 -0.30 0.51 -25.65
C ALA A 294 0.60 1.51 -24.90
N MET A 295 0.35 1.69 -23.59
CA MET A 295 1.22 2.52 -22.75
C MET A 295 2.61 1.90 -22.58
N ALA A 296 2.70 0.58 -22.42
CA ALA A 296 4.00 -0.11 -22.38
C ALA A 296 4.79 0.12 -23.67
N GLU A 297 4.16 -0.05 -24.83
CA GLU A 297 4.80 0.20 -26.13
C GLU A 297 5.27 1.65 -26.27
N LYS A 298 4.43 2.61 -25.87
CA LYS A 298 4.78 4.04 -25.88
C LYS A 298 6.02 4.33 -25.03
N LEU A 299 6.01 3.92 -23.76
CA LEU A 299 7.11 4.20 -22.82
C LEU A 299 8.42 3.50 -23.21
N ILE A 300 8.34 2.31 -23.83
CA ILE A 300 9.51 1.65 -24.39
C ILE A 300 10.04 2.41 -25.61
N ALA A 301 9.18 2.89 -26.50
CA ALA A 301 9.60 3.70 -27.65
C ALA A 301 10.32 5.00 -27.24
N GLU A 302 9.92 5.59 -26.10
CA GLU A 302 10.57 6.76 -25.49
C GLU A 302 11.99 6.48 -24.97
N SER A 303 12.39 5.21 -24.76
CA SER A 303 13.71 4.84 -24.21
C SER A 303 14.88 5.31 -25.07
N ASN A 304 14.66 5.52 -26.37
CA ASN A 304 15.68 6.01 -27.31
C ASN A 304 15.57 7.51 -27.61
N GLN A 305 14.65 8.22 -26.95
CA GLN A 305 14.47 9.65 -27.13
C GLN A 305 15.30 10.44 -26.12
N PRO A 306 15.85 11.60 -26.52
CA PRO A 306 16.46 12.50 -25.55
C PRO A 306 15.39 12.97 -24.57
N LEU A 307 15.79 13.17 -23.32
CA LEU A 307 14.87 13.55 -22.25
C LEU A 307 14.17 14.89 -22.48
N SER A 308 14.79 15.80 -23.23
CA SER A 308 14.20 17.05 -23.70
C SER A 308 13.01 16.87 -24.65
N ALA A 309 12.89 15.71 -25.30
CA ALA A 309 11.76 15.37 -26.17
C ALA A 309 10.61 14.68 -25.41
N LEU A 310 10.76 14.46 -24.10
CA LEU A 310 9.78 13.81 -23.22
C LEU A 310 9.04 14.81 -22.29
N GLN A 311 9.27 16.11 -22.50
CA GLN A 311 8.54 17.23 -21.88
C GLN A 311 7.32 17.60 -22.73
#